data_AF-A0A6G2XFW4-F1
#
_entry.id   AF-A0A6G2XFW4-F1
#
_cell.length_a   1.000
_cell.length_b   1.000
_cell.length_c   1.000
_cell.angle_alpha   90.00
_cell.angle_beta   90.00
_cell.angle_gamma   90.00
#
_symmetry.space_group_name_H-M   'P 1'
#
loop_
_entity.id
_entity.type
_entity.pdbx_description
1 polymer ?
#
loop_
_entity_poly.entity_id
_entity_poly.type
_entity_poly.pdbx_seq_one_letter_code
_entity_poly.pdbx_strand_id
1 'polypeptide(L)'
;MDGMLMLGFAGFLGIIKIVLMALAAFGLFDAAFRREDAFRAADKQNKVFWLVILALALLVSYLFSIIGILPAIGAVASIVYIVDVRPALKQVSGGGNRWGRRGGSSSDGPYGPYNGGR
;
A
#
# COMPACT_ATOMS: atom_id res chain seq x y z
N MET A 1 -42.13 -2.82 -1.82
CA MET A 1 -40.99 -3.48 -1.14
C MET A 1 -39.79 -3.56 -2.07
N ASP A 2 -39.97 -3.87 -3.35
CA ASP A 2 -38.88 -3.99 -4.34
C ASP A 2 -38.02 -2.72 -4.50
N GLY A 3 -38.63 -1.53 -4.50
CA GLY A 3 -37.87 -0.27 -4.57
C GLY A 3 -36.96 0.01 -3.36
N MET A 4 -37.36 -0.42 -2.16
CA MET A 4 -36.56 -0.25 -0.94
C MET A 4 -35.34 -1.19 -0.93
N LEU A 5 -35.51 -2.43 -1.40
CA LEU A 5 -34.40 -3.37 -1.55
C LEU A 5 -33.39 -2.91 -2.61
N MET A 6 -33.86 -2.41 -3.75
CA MET A 6 -32.99 -1.90 -4.80
C MET A 6 -32.21 -0.65 -4.36
N LEU A 7 -32.86 0.29 -3.65
CA LEU A 7 -32.19 1.46 -3.08
C LEU A 7 -31.14 1.08 -2.03
N GLY A 8 -31.47 0.14 -1.14
CA GLY A 8 -30.53 -0.37 -0.14
C GLY A 8 -29.32 -1.05 -0.78
N PHE A 9 -29.53 -1.90 -1.78
CA PHE A 9 -28.47 -2.55 -2.53
C PHE A 9 -27.60 -1.54 -3.31
N ALA A 10 -28.21 -0.58 -4.00
CA ALA A 10 -27.48 0.47 -4.71
C ALA A 10 -26.65 1.35 -3.76
N GLY A 11 -27.19 1.67 -2.58
CA GLY A 11 -26.47 2.40 -1.53
C GLY A 11 -25.25 1.63 -1.02
N PHE A 12 -25.42 0.33 -0.75
CA PHE A 12 -24.32 -0.55 -0.35
C PHE A 12 -23.20 -0.60 -1.41
N LEU A 13 -23.56 -0.82 -2.68
CA LEU A 13 -22.61 -0.78 -3.79
C LEU A 13 -21.94 0.59 -3.94
N GLY A 14 -22.68 1.68 -3.70
CA GLY A 14 -22.14 3.04 -3.68
C GLY A 14 -21.07 3.25 -2.62
N ILE A 15 -21.27 2.72 -1.41
CA ILE A 15 -20.26 2.77 -0.34
C ILE A 15 -19.00 2.01 -0.76
N ILE A 16 -19.13 0.80 -1.30
CA ILE A 16 -17.98 0.03 -1.79
C ILE A 16 -17.24 0.82 -2.89
N LYS A 17 -17.97 1.44 -3.81
CA LYS A 17 -17.38 2.25 -4.89
C LYS A 17 -16.52 3.38 -4.31
N ILE A 18 -17.04 4.10 -3.33
CA ILE A 18 -16.32 5.18 -2.64
C ILE A 18 -15.07 4.64 -1.93
N VAL A 19 -15.17 3.51 -1.25
CA VAL A 19 -14.02 2.87 -0.58
C VAL A 19 -12.93 2.49 -1.59
N LEU A 20 -13.29 1.84 -2.70
CA LEU A 20 -12.34 1.47 -3.75
C LEU A 20 -11.66 2.69 -4.38
N MET A 21 -12.43 3.76 -4.62
CA MET A 21 -11.87 5.04 -5.06
C MET A 21 -10.91 5.64 -4.04
N ALA A 22 -11.24 5.59 -2.75
CA ALA A 22 -10.36 6.08 -1.68
C ALA A 22 -9.04 5.29 -1.64
N LEU A 23 -9.09 3.96 -1.87
CA LEU A 23 -7.88 3.13 -1.98
C LEU A 23 -7.02 3.51 -3.19
N ALA A 24 -7.63 3.73 -4.35
CA ALA A 24 -6.92 4.17 -5.56
C ALA A 24 -6.28 5.56 -5.36
N ALA A 25 -7.03 6.51 -4.79
CA ALA A 25 -6.53 7.84 -4.47
C ALA A 25 -5.38 7.77 -3.45
N PHE A 26 -5.55 7.01 -2.37
CA PHE A 26 -4.51 6.77 -1.38
C PHE A 26 -3.24 6.21 -2.03
N GLY A 27 -3.37 5.16 -2.85
CA GLY A 27 -2.25 4.59 -3.59
C GLY A 27 -1.56 5.61 -4.48
N LEU A 28 -2.33 6.44 -5.20
CA LEU A 28 -1.80 7.47 -6.10
C LEU A 28 -0.98 8.52 -5.34
N PHE A 29 -1.50 9.03 -4.22
CA PHE A 29 -0.76 9.97 -3.36
C PHE A 29 0.50 9.31 -2.78
N ASP A 30 0.37 8.10 -2.25
CA ASP A 30 1.47 7.33 -1.68
C ASP A 30 2.57 7.03 -2.71
N ALA A 31 2.21 6.78 -3.98
CA ALA A 31 3.16 6.64 -5.09
C ALA A 31 3.84 7.96 -5.45
N ALA A 32 3.09 9.08 -5.43
CA ALA A 32 3.63 10.40 -5.77
C ALA A 32 4.71 10.85 -4.80
N PHE A 33 4.54 10.59 -3.49
CA PHE A 33 5.50 10.96 -2.46
C PHE A 33 6.72 10.03 -2.35
N ARG A 34 6.70 8.85 -2.97
CA ARG A 34 7.84 7.93 -2.95
C ARG A 34 8.93 8.33 -3.95
N ARG A 35 10.18 8.07 -3.56
CA ARG A 35 11.36 8.28 -4.41
C ARG A 35 11.40 7.27 -5.55
N GLU A 36 11.83 7.71 -6.73
CA GLU A 36 11.92 6.85 -7.93
C GLU A 36 12.93 5.71 -7.76
N ASP A 37 14.06 5.98 -7.10
CA ASP A 37 15.13 5.01 -6.86
C ASP A 37 14.62 3.78 -6.10
N ALA A 38 13.65 3.97 -5.20
CA ALA A 38 13.08 2.89 -4.40
C ALA A 38 12.31 1.86 -5.26
N PHE A 39 11.71 2.28 -6.38
CA PHE A 39 11.00 1.37 -7.28
C PHE A 39 11.98 0.46 -8.03
N ARG A 40 13.11 1.01 -8.48
CA ARG A 40 14.17 0.23 -9.12
C ARG A 40 14.82 -0.74 -8.14
N ALA A 41 15.10 -0.28 -6.93
CA ALA A 41 15.73 -1.12 -5.91
C ALA A 41 14.78 -2.18 -5.32
N ALA A 42 13.46 -2.01 -5.45
CA ALA A 42 12.45 -3.01 -5.08
C ALA A 42 12.11 -4.01 -6.19
N ASP A 43 12.79 -3.95 -7.34
CA ASP A 43 12.51 -4.76 -8.52
C ASP A 43 11.02 -4.71 -8.94
N LYS A 44 10.45 -3.49 -8.91
CA LYS A 44 9.08 -3.22 -9.33
C LYS A 44 9.08 -2.32 -10.57
N GLN A 45 7.94 -2.28 -11.26
CA GLN A 45 7.72 -1.32 -12.36
C GLN A 45 7.97 0.12 -11.90
N ASN A 46 8.35 1.00 -12.84
CA ASN A 46 8.79 2.35 -12.53
C ASN A 46 7.69 3.21 -11.85
N LYS A 47 8.10 4.32 -11.22
CA LYS A 47 7.18 5.23 -10.53
C LYS A 47 6.07 5.74 -11.46
N VAL A 48 6.44 6.11 -12.70
CA VAL A 48 5.51 6.68 -13.68
C VAL A 48 4.41 5.69 -14.04
N PHE A 49 4.74 4.40 -14.25
CA PHE A 49 3.78 3.34 -14.50
C PHE A 49 2.74 3.24 -13.38
N TRP A 50 3.20 3.22 -12.13
CA TRP A 50 2.28 3.16 -10.98
C TRP A 50 1.42 4.40 -10.84
N LEU A 51 1.97 5.60 -11.09
CA LEU A 51 1.18 6.83 -11.09
C LEU A 51 0.09 6.80 -12.17
N VAL A 52 0.43 6.39 -13.39
CA VAL A 52 -0.52 6.33 -14.51
C VAL A 52 -1.62 5.30 -14.22
N ILE A 53 -1.26 4.08 -13.79
CA ILE A 53 -2.27 3.03 -13.57
C ILE A 53 -3.20 3.35 -12.40
N LEU A 54 -2.69 3.99 -11.33
CA LEU A 54 -3.50 4.41 -10.18
C LEU A 54 -4.39 5.62 -10.52
N ALA A 55 -3.89 6.55 -11.33
CA ALA A 55 -4.70 7.66 -11.83
C ALA A 55 -5.84 7.16 -12.72
N LEU A 56 -5.54 6.22 -13.63
CA LEU A 56 -6.55 5.56 -14.45
C LEU A 56 -7.54 4.76 -13.59
N ALA A 57 -7.06 4.01 -12.60
CA ALA A 57 -7.91 3.26 -11.68
C ALA A 57 -8.90 4.18 -10.95
N LEU A 58 -8.44 5.33 -10.46
CA LEU A 58 -9.28 6.32 -9.80
C LEU A 58 -10.30 6.94 -10.77
N LEU A 59 -9.85 7.35 -11.96
CA LEU A 59 -10.69 8.00 -12.97
C LEU A 59 -11.78 7.06 -13.49
N VAL A 60 -11.41 5.81 -13.79
CA VAL A 60 -12.35 4.78 -14.24
C VAL A 60 -13.33 4.42 -13.12
N SER A 61 -12.85 4.30 -11.88
CA SER A 61 -13.73 4.07 -10.73
C SER A 61 -14.68 5.24 -10.51
N TYR A 62 -14.31 6.48 -10.82
CA TYR A 62 -15.21 7.63 -10.74
C TYR A 62 -16.29 7.58 -11.83
N LEU A 63 -15.87 7.45 -13.10
CA LEU A 63 -16.73 7.62 -14.27
C LEU A 63 -17.69 6.45 -14.52
N PHE A 64 -17.32 5.22 -14.16
CA PHE A 64 -18.09 4.03 -14.54
C PHE A 64 -18.81 3.40 -13.33
N SER A 65 -19.73 2.47 -13.63
CA SER A 65 -20.45 1.70 -12.60
C SER A 65 -19.54 0.62 -12.00
N ILE A 66 -19.62 0.40 -10.68
CA ILE A 66 -18.77 -0.53 -9.93
C ILE A 66 -18.81 -1.97 -10.46
N ILE A 67 -19.94 -2.38 -11.05
CA ILE A 67 -20.16 -3.72 -11.61
C ILE A 67 -19.48 -3.92 -12.98
N GLY A 68 -18.90 -2.87 -13.55
CA GLY A 68 -18.20 -2.94 -14.83
C GLY A 68 -16.79 -3.56 -14.70
N ILE A 69 -16.32 -4.19 -15.79
CA ILE A 69 -14.99 -4.79 -15.84
C ILE A 69 -13.86 -3.75 -15.69
N LEU A 70 -14.10 -2.52 -16.18
CA LEU A 70 -13.14 -1.42 -16.11
C LEU A 70 -12.85 -1.00 -14.65
N PRO A 71 -13.85 -0.64 -13.81
CA PRO A 71 -13.62 -0.40 -12.39
C PRO A 71 -13.09 -1.61 -11.63
N ALA A 72 -13.46 -2.83 -12.02
CA ALA A 72 -12.89 -4.04 -11.41
C ALA A 72 -11.37 -4.13 -11.64
N ILE A 73 -10.88 -3.88 -12.86
CA ILE A 73 -9.44 -3.83 -13.14
C ILE A 73 -8.77 -2.70 -12.35
N GLY A 74 -9.41 -1.53 -12.24
CA GLY A 74 -8.92 -0.42 -11.43
C GLY A 74 -8.80 -0.79 -9.94
N ALA A 75 -9.79 -1.50 -9.39
CA ALA A 75 -9.76 -2.01 -8.03
C ALA A 75 -8.63 -3.02 -7.81
N VAL A 76 -8.39 -3.92 -8.77
CA VAL A 76 -7.25 -4.84 -8.72
C VAL A 76 -5.93 -4.05 -8.70
N ALA A 77 -5.77 -3.05 -9.57
CA ALA A 77 -4.56 -2.23 -9.60
C ALA A 77 -4.29 -1.51 -8.27
N SER A 78 -5.32 -0.96 -7.62
CA SER A 78 -5.17 -0.30 -6.32
C SER A 78 -4.82 -1.29 -5.21
N ILE A 79 -5.43 -2.48 -5.20
CA ILE A 79 -5.12 -3.54 -4.23
C ILE A 79 -3.69 -4.05 -4.42
N VAL A 80 -3.26 -4.35 -5.65
CA VAL A 80 -1.89 -4.80 -5.94
C VAL A 80 -0.87 -3.76 -5.48
N TYR A 81 -1.14 -2.47 -5.73
CA TYR A 81 -0.27 -1.42 -5.22
C TYR A 81 -0.14 -1.45 -3.69
N ILE A 82 -1.27 -1.57 -2.98
CA ILE A 82 -1.29 -1.52 -1.51
C ILE A 82 -0.65 -2.77 -0.88
N VAL A 83 -0.88 -3.95 -1.46
CA VAL A 83 -0.52 -5.25 -0.87
C VAL A 83 0.86 -5.73 -1.34
N ASP A 84 1.28 -5.43 -2.57
CA ASP A 84 2.55 -5.89 -3.11
C ASP A 84 3.59 -4.77 -3.21
N VAL A 85 3.24 -3.70 -3.94
CA VAL A 85 4.21 -2.63 -4.28
C VAL A 85 4.59 -1.81 -3.05
N ARG A 86 3.61 -1.36 -2.28
CA ARG A 86 3.82 -0.52 -1.09
C ARG A 86 4.67 -1.23 -0.04
N PRO A 87 4.43 -2.51 0.31
CA PRO A 87 5.31 -3.24 1.22
C PRO A 87 6.72 -3.40 0.68
N ALA A 88 6.89 -3.72 -0.61
CA ALA A 88 8.20 -3.83 -1.23
C ALA A 88 8.99 -2.50 -1.18
N LEU A 89 8.34 -1.38 -1.53
CA LEU A 89 8.95 -0.05 -1.47
C LEU A 89 9.33 0.35 -0.04
N LYS A 90 8.52 -0.04 0.95
CA LYS A 90 8.82 0.21 2.36
C LYS A 90 10.03 -0.59 2.85
N GLN A 91 10.18 -1.85 2.43
CA GLN A 91 11.32 -2.69 2.78
C GLN A 91 12.64 -2.10 2.27
N VAL A 92 12.62 -1.52 1.07
CA VAL A 92 13.81 -0.93 0.43
C VAL A 92 14.10 0.48 0.92
N SER A 93 13.07 1.33 1.10
CA SER A 93 13.24 2.71 1.56
C SER A 93 13.53 2.79 3.07
N GLY A 94 13.01 1.84 3.84
CA GLY A 94 13.24 1.68 5.26
C GLY A 94 14.28 0.60 5.50
N GLY A 95 15.55 0.90 5.19
CA GLY A 95 16.65 0.02 5.53
C GLY A 95 16.57 -0.43 6.99
N GLY A 96 16.30 -1.71 7.18
CA GLY A 96 16.34 -2.40 8.46
C GLY A 96 15.02 -2.40 9.22
N ASN A 97 14.55 -3.61 9.49
CA ASN A 97 13.69 -3.95 10.62
C ASN A 97 14.19 -3.28 11.93
N ARG A 98 13.77 -2.04 12.22
CA ARG A 98 13.95 -1.42 13.55
C ARG A 98 13.05 -2.06 14.62
N TRP A 99 12.34 -3.13 14.29
CA TRP A 99 11.56 -3.93 15.23
C TRP A 99 12.20 -5.27 15.61
N GLY A 100 13.37 -5.63 15.04
CA GLY A 100 13.96 -6.96 15.21
C GLY A 100 15.27 -7.08 16.01
N ARG A 101 16.01 -6.01 16.28
CA ARG A 101 17.28 -6.10 17.04
C ARG A 101 17.51 -4.90 17.95
N ARG A 102 16.63 -4.72 18.93
CA ARG A 102 16.93 -3.97 20.16
C ARG A 102 17.23 -4.99 21.26
N GLY A 103 18.26 -5.79 21.02
CA GLY A 103 18.69 -6.89 21.90
C GLY A 103 20.20 -7.05 21.91
N GLY A 104 20.94 -5.99 21.60
CA GLY A 104 22.37 -5.93 21.87
C GLY A 104 22.53 -5.42 23.30
N SER A 105 22.56 -6.32 24.26
CA SER A 105 23.11 -5.99 25.59
C SER A 105 24.58 -5.67 25.38
N SER A 106 24.94 -4.42 25.60
CA SER A 106 26.30 -3.91 25.50
C SER A 106 27.17 -4.51 26.61
N SER A 107 27.95 -5.56 26.32
CA SER A 107 28.97 -6.06 27.25
C SER A 107 30.21 -6.73 26.62
N ASP A 108 30.35 -6.77 25.30
CA ASP A 108 31.46 -7.49 24.64
C ASP A 108 32.56 -6.55 24.12
N GLY A 109 32.97 -5.59 24.96
CA GLY A 109 34.29 -4.97 24.77
C GLY A 109 35.40 -5.99 25.09
N PRO A 110 36.65 -5.82 24.60
CA PRO A 110 37.76 -6.77 24.80
C PRO A 110 38.15 -7.07 26.26
N TYR A 111 37.52 -6.42 27.23
CA TYR A 111 37.68 -6.61 28.67
C TYR A 111 36.30 -6.82 29.31
N GLY A 112 35.62 -7.92 28.98
CA GLY A 112 34.28 -8.23 29.47
C GLY A 112 34.08 -8.04 30.98
N PRO A 113 32.83 -7.98 31.47
CA PRO A 113 32.53 -7.52 32.82
C PRO A 113 33.31 -8.31 33.87
N TYR A 114 34.13 -7.64 34.66
CA TYR A 114 34.83 -8.25 35.79
C TYR A 114 33.81 -8.85 36.76
N ASN A 115 33.62 -10.17 36.73
CA ASN A 115 32.92 -10.90 37.78
C ASN A 115 33.93 -11.40 38.83
N GLY A 116 34.49 -10.44 39.58
CA GLY A 116 35.37 -10.70 40.72
C GLY A 116 34.74 -10.16 41.98
N GLY A 117 33.93 -10.97 42.67
CA GLY A 117 33.16 -10.48 43.81
C GLY A 117 32.45 -11.54 44.65
N ARG A 118 33.26 -12.43 45.25
CA ARG A 118 32.98 -13.31 46.42
C ARG A 118 32.19 -14.59 46.18
#